data_AF-A0A437AHX1-F1
#
_entry.id   AF-A0A437AHX1-F1
#
_cell.length_a   1.000
_cell.length_b   1.000
_cell.length_c   1.000
_cell.angle_alpha   90.00
_cell.angle_beta   90.00
_cell.angle_gamma   90.00
#
_symmetry.space_group_name_H-M   'P 1'
#
loop_
_entity.id
_entity.type
_entity.pdbx_description
1 polymer ?
#
loop_
_entity_poly.entity_id
_entity_poly.type
_entity_poly.pdbx_seq_one_letter_code
_entity_poly.pdbx_strand_id
1 'polypeptide(L)'
;MTVFKERLLKIITVHPLEYQKKCCIYFYEKLSIELEKEGLSIFLIHAFSDLKEINLKYNLIEKDLVLNLQAKIFEQKILHLRATILDVLRTDYYEDTKYITKPEKWIKDVCEDLKNTFDLEKDPCILLFREFNEVLLKEFQSIFISKNRKFNSCGNLLLLNFIFYENFAKKFIAFDFDTFLKSFLSNIDSRKALTMEKIRKIFINHKNK
;
A
#
# COMPACT_ATOMS: atom_id res chain seq x y z
N MET A 1 0.41 -8.84 19.15
CA MET A 1 -0.21 -10.16 18.90
C MET A 1 -1.71 -9.98 19.01
N THR A 2 -2.48 -10.46 18.05
CA THR A 2 -3.93 -10.27 17.97
C THR A 2 -4.68 -11.35 18.76
N VAL A 3 -5.95 -11.11 19.08
CA VAL A 3 -6.82 -12.08 19.77
C VAL A 3 -7.08 -13.32 18.89
N PHE A 4 -7.10 -13.18 17.56
CA PHE A 4 -7.39 -14.29 16.64
C PHE A 4 -6.26 -15.29 16.57
N LYS A 5 -5.01 -14.82 16.50
CA LYS A 5 -3.83 -15.69 16.51
C LYS A 5 -3.77 -16.57 17.75
N GLU A 6 -3.98 -16.01 18.95
CA GLU A 6 -3.97 -16.79 20.18
C GLU A 6 -5.05 -17.88 20.19
N ARG A 7 -6.26 -17.55 19.75
CA ARG A 7 -7.38 -18.50 19.68
C ARG A 7 -7.12 -19.60 18.65
N LEU A 8 -6.64 -19.25 17.45
CA LEU A 8 -6.29 -20.22 16.42
C LEU A 8 -5.13 -21.11 16.86
N LEU A 9 -4.09 -20.55 17.48
CA LEU A 9 -2.96 -21.32 17.98
C LEU A 9 -3.40 -22.33 19.04
N LYS A 10 -4.26 -21.95 20.00
CA LYS A 10 -4.79 -22.89 21.00
C LYS A 10 -5.50 -24.08 20.35
N ILE A 11 -6.30 -23.83 19.32
CA ILE A 11 -6.98 -24.88 18.56
C ILE A 11 -5.93 -25.76 17.84
N ILE A 12 -4.98 -25.12 17.15
CA ILE A 12 -3.99 -25.84 16.34
C ILE A 12 -3.07 -26.69 17.20
N THR A 13 -2.66 -26.24 18.39
CA THR A 13 -1.69 -26.96 19.22
C THR A 13 -2.27 -28.16 19.97
N VAL A 14 -3.59 -28.27 20.10
CA VAL A 14 -4.24 -29.29 20.94
C VAL A 14 -4.96 -30.36 20.11
N HIS A 15 -5.33 -30.06 18.86
CA HIS A 15 -6.11 -30.97 18.03
C HIS A 15 -5.26 -31.74 17.00
N PRO A 16 -5.72 -32.91 16.50
CA PRO A 16 -5.05 -33.63 15.42
C PRO A 16 -4.99 -32.83 14.12
N LEU A 17 -3.96 -33.08 13.29
CA LEU A 17 -3.68 -32.33 12.06
C LEU A 17 -4.91 -32.14 11.15
N GLU A 18 -5.73 -33.18 10.96
CA GLU A 18 -6.93 -33.09 10.12
C GLU A 18 -7.90 -32.02 10.61
N TYR A 19 -8.09 -31.89 11.92
CA TYR A 19 -8.95 -30.88 12.52
C TYR A 19 -8.32 -29.49 12.42
N GLN A 20 -7.01 -29.37 12.60
CA GLN A 20 -6.27 -28.12 12.41
C GLN A 20 -6.49 -27.56 10.99
N LYS A 21 -6.35 -28.43 9.98
CA LYS A 21 -6.60 -28.06 8.56
C LYS A 21 -8.03 -27.58 8.35
N LYS A 22 -9.02 -28.33 8.85
CA LYS A 22 -10.45 -27.96 8.76
C LYS A 22 -10.72 -26.59 9.40
N CYS A 23 -10.15 -26.30 10.56
CA CYS A 23 -10.28 -25.00 11.21
C CYS A 23 -9.68 -23.85 10.39
N CYS A 24 -8.49 -24.04 9.82
CA CYS A 24 -7.86 -23.01 8.99
C CYS A 24 -8.60 -22.79 7.67
N ILE A 25 -9.13 -23.84 7.04
CA ILE A 25 -9.99 -23.73 5.84
C ILE A 25 -11.25 -22.92 6.18
N TYR A 26 -11.94 -23.27 7.27
CA TYR A 26 -13.12 -22.55 7.71
C TYR A 26 -12.82 -21.07 8.00
N PHE A 27 -11.69 -20.79 8.65
CA PHE A 27 -11.29 -19.41 8.93
C PHE A 27 -11.01 -18.63 7.63
N TYR A 28 -10.29 -19.24 6.67
CA TYR A 28 -10.10 -18.68 5.33
C TYR A 28 -11.43 -18.36 4.63
N GLU A 29 -12.37 -19.31 4.61
CA GLU A 29 -13.69 -19.12 3.97
C GLU A 29 -14.45 -17.96 4.60
N LYS A 30 -14.43 -17.85 5.94
CA LYS A 30 -15.06 -16.73 6.65
C LYS A 30 -14.44 -15.39 6.29
N LEU A 31 -13.11 -15.31 6.21
CA LEU A 31 -12.44 -14.08 5.78
C LEU A 31 -12.76 -13.70 4.33
N SER A 32 -12.82 -14.68 3.42
CA SER A 32 -13.20 -14.41 2.03
C SER A 32 -14.64 -13.89 1.92
N ILE A 33 -15.58 -14.49 2.65
CA ILE A 33 -16.99 -14.05 2.65
C ILE A 33 -17.12 -12.65 3.22
N GLU A 34 -16.43 -12.37 4.33
CA GLU A 34 -16.49 -11.07 4.99
C GLU A 34 -15.90 -9.96 4.11
N LEU A 35 -14.78 -10.24 3.43
CA LEU A 35 -14.18 -9.33 2.46
C LEU A 35 -15.12 -9.00 1.30
N GLU A 36 -15.89 -9.98 0.83
CA GLU A 36 -16.86 -9.79 -0.27
C GLU A 36 -18.09 -8.99 0.16
N LYS A 37 -18.49 -9.07 1.43
CA LYS A 37 -19.70 -8.40 1.96
C LYS A 37 -19.44 -6.99 2.47
N GLU A 38 -18.45 -6.85 3.35
CA GLU A 38 -18.21 -5.63 4.12
C GLU A 38 -17.04 -4.81 3.56
N GLY A 39 -16.30 -5.38 2.60
CA GLY A 39 -15.08 -4.79 2.07
C GLY A 39 -13.92 -4.86 3.06
N LEU A 40 -12.82 -4.19 2.74
CA LEU A 40 -11.62 -4.26 3.55
C LEU A 40 -11.71 -3.39 4.80
N SER A 41 -11.44 -4.00 5.96
CA SER A 41 -11.35 -3.33 7.26
C SER A 41 -10.05 -3.66 7.98
N ILE A 42 -9.69 -2.83 8.97
CA ILE A 42 -8.56 -3.10 9.88
C ILE A 42 -8.66 -4.49 10.52
N PHE A 43 -9.88 -4.92 10.87
CA PHE A 43 -10.16 -6.24 11.41
C PHE A 43 -9.74 -7.37 10.45
N LEU A 44 -10.12 -7.25 9.18
CA LEU A 44 -9.77 -8.24 8.16
C LEU A 44 -8.27 -8.29 7.91
N ILE A 45 -7.58 -7.15 7.94
CA ILE A 45 -6.12 -7.11 7.83
C ILE A 45 -5.45 -7.88 8.97
N HIS A 46 -5.89 -7.67 10.21
CA HIS A 46 -5.39 -8.42 11.36
C HIS A 46 -5.64 -9.92 11.21
N ALA A 47 -6.89 -10.30 10.94
CA ALA A 47 -7.28 -11.69 10.83
C ALA A 47 -6.58 -12.42 9.67
N PHE A 48 -6.41 -11.75 8.53
CA PHE A 48 -5.65 -12.30 7.40
C PHE A 48 -4.16 -12.43 7.71
N SER A 49 -3.56 -11.43 8.37
CA SER A 49 -2.16 -11.49 8.79
C SER A 49 -1.89 -12.67 9.72
N ASP A 50 -2.82 -12.95 10.63
CA ASP A 50 -2.74 -14.11 11.52
C ASP A 50 -2.85 -15.43 10.77
N LEU A 51 -3.83 -15.56 9.86
CA LEU A 51 -3.98 -16.75 9.01
C LEU A 51 -2.69 -17.01 8.23
N LYS A 52 -2.11 -15.97 7.63
CA LYS A 52 -0.90 -16.06 6.84
C LYS A 52 0.30 -16.48 7.69
N GLU A 53 0.48 -15.89 8.87
CA GLU A 53 1.58 -16.26 9.77
C GLU A 53 1.46 -17.71 10.27
N ILE A 54 0.25 -18.12 10.63
CA ILE A 54 -0.04 -19.50 11.02
C ILE A 54 0.24 -20.45 9.86
N ASN A 55 -0.23 -20.13 8.65
CA ASN A 55 -0.01 -21.02 7.50
C ASN A 55 1.46 -21.10 7.10
N LEU A 56 2.22 -20.02 7.25
CA LEU A 56 3.67 -20.01 7.03
C LEU A 56 4.40 -20.97 7.98
N LYS A 57 3.96 -21.03 9.24
CA LYS A 57 4.59 -21.86 10.27
C LYS A 57 4.18 -23.33 10.22
N TYR A 58 2.91 -23.62 9.95
CA TYR A 58 2.33 -24.96 10.10
C TYR A 58 1.90 -25.61 8.78
N ASN A 59 1.85 -24.86 7.68
CA ASN A 59 1.45 -25.35 6.35
C ASN A 59 0.13 -26.15 6.38
N LEU A 60 -0.92 -25.54 6.91
CA LEU A 60 -2.22 -26.18 7.18
C LEU A 60 -3.18 -26.10 6.00
N ILE A 61 -3.08 -25.07 5.18
CA ILE A 61 -3.89 -24.90 3.97
C ILE A 61 -2.99 -24.62 2.76
N GLU A 62 -3.52 -24.92 1.57
CA GLU A 62 -2.81 -24.69 0.32
C GLU A 62 -2.35 -23.24 0.22
N LYS A 63 -1.06 -23.06 -0.12
CA LYS A 63 -0.44 -21.75 -0.22
C LYS A 63 -1.19 -20.84 -1.19
N ASP A 64 -1.71 -21.42 -2.28
CA ASP A 64 -2.44 -20.69 -3.31
C ASP A 64 -3.74 -20.09 -2.80
N LEU A 65 -4.42 -20.71 -1.83
CA LEU A 65 -5.60 -20.12 -1.19
C LEU A 65 -5.22 -18.82 -0.46
N VAL A 66 -4.15 -18.84 0.34
CA VAL A 66 -3.68 -17.66 1.07
C VAL A 66 -3.28 -16.55 0.10
N LEU A 67 -2.58 -16.90 -0.99
CA LEU A 67 -2.16 -15.94 -2.01
C LEU A 67 -3.36 -15.35 -2.76
N ASN A 68 -4.36 -16.15 -3.08
CA ASN A 68 -5.58 -15.69 -3.75
C ASN A 68 -6.37 -14.71 -2.88
N LEU A 69 -6.53 -15.00 -1.58
CA LEU A 69 -7.18 -14.07 -0.66
C LEU A 69 -6.36 -12.79 -0.47
N GLN A 70 -5.03 -12.89 -0.42
CA GLN A 70 -4.17 -11.71 -0.39
C GLN A 70 -4.37 -10.83 -1.64
N ALA A 71 -4.41 -11.44 -2.82
CA ALA A 71 -4.63 -10.73 -4.06
C ALA A 71 -5.98 -10.00 -4.06
N LYS A 72 -7.06 -10.66 -3.60
CA LYS A 72 -8.38 -10.03 -3.44
C LYS A 72 -8.35 -8.83 -2.48
N ILE A 73 -7.68 -8.99 -1.32
CA ILE A 73 -7.53 -7.90 -0.32
C ILE A 73 -6.81 -6.71 -0.95
N PHE A 74 -5.70 -6.96 -1.66
CA PHE A 74 -4.92 -5.92 -2.29
C PHE A 74 -5.70 -5.24 -3.41
N GLU A 75 -6.38 -6.00 -4.26
CA GLU A 75 -7.22 -5.48 -5.34
C GLU A 75 -8.32 -4.55 -4.82
N GLN A 76 -9.07 -4.97 -3.81
CA GLN A 76 -10.09 -4.11 -3.19
C GLN A 76 -9.48 -2.81 -2.65
N LYS A 77 -8.32 -2.89 -1.98
CA LYS A 77 -7.68 -1.67 -1.45
C LYS A 77 -7.21 -0.75 -2.56
N ILE A 78 -6.64 -1.30 -3.63
CA ILE A 78 -6.21 -0.54 -4.81
C ILE A 78 -7.39 0.14 -5.47
N LEU A 79 -8.52 -0.55 -5.66
CA LEU A 79 -9.73 0.03 -6.24
C LEU A 79 -10.24 1.22 -5.40
N HIS A 80 -10.27 1.06 -4.08
CA HIS A 80 -10.65 2.14 -3.17
C HIS A 80 -9.71 3.35 -3.30
N LEU A 81 -8.40 3.12 -3.21
CA LEU A 81 -7.40 4.19 -3.32
C LEU A 81 -7.45 4.88 -4.69
N ARG A 82 -7.63 4.13 -5.78
CA ARG A 82 -7.78 4.69 -7.13
C ARG A 82 -8.97 5.65 -7.18
N ALA A 83 -10.13 5.23 -6.65
CA ALA A 83 -11.29 6.10 -6.59
C ALA A 83 -10.99 7.38 -5.78
N THR A 84 -10.41 7.24 -4.58
CA THR A 84 -10.03 8.40 -3.75
C THR A 84 -9.08 9.35 -4.45
N ILE A 85 -8.05 8.82 -5.13
CA ILE A 85 -7.08 9.64 -5.87
C ILE A 85 -7.80 10.39 -6.98
N LEU A 86 -8.58 9.71 -7.80
CA LEU A 86 -9.26 10.31 -8.96
C LEU A 86 -10.32 11.34 -8.54
N ASP A 87 -10.99 11.14 -7.42
CA ASP A 87 -12.01 12.09 -6.90
C ASP A 87 -11.38 13.37 -6.35
N VAL A 88 -10.18 13.30 -5.77
CA VAL A 88 -9.50 14.45 -5.14
C VAL A 88 -8.52 15.14 -6.10
N LEU A 89 -8.07 14.45 -7.15
CA LEU A 89 -7.09 14.97 -8.08
C LEU A 89 -7.67 16.13 -8.90
N ARG A 90 -7.11 17.33 -8.70
CA ARG A 90 -7.49 18.54 -9.45
C ARG A 90 -6.40 19.08 -10.37
N THR A 91 -5.17 18.59 -10.23
CA THR A 91 -4.02 19.08 -10.97
C THR A 91 -3.81 18.27 -12.24
N ASP A 92 -3.76 18.95 -13.38
CA ASP A 92 -3.21 18.37 -14.61
C ASP A 92 -1.68 18.41 -14.54
N TYR A 93 -1.05 17.26 -14.31
CA TYR A 93 0.42 17.15 -14.23
C TYR A 93 1.12 17.32 -15.59
N TYR A 94 0.36 17.36 -16.67
CA TYR A 94 0.88 17.61 -18.00
C TYR A 94 0.89 19.10 -18.38
N GLU A 95 0.47 19.98 -17.46
CA GLU A 95 0.57 21.43 -17.61
C GLU A 95 1.81 22.02 -16.93
N ASP A 96 2.05 23.31 -17.19
CA ASP A 96 3.11 24.06 -16.53
C ASP A 96 2.62 24.71 -15.23
N THR A 97 3.48 24.75 -14.22
CA THR A 97 3.29 25.54 -12.99
C THR A 97 4.52 26.38 -12.69
N LYS A 98 4.30 27.53 -12.07
CA LYS A 98 5.36 28.41 -11.58
C LYS A 98 5.82 28.04 -10.16
N TYR A 99 5.02 27.29 -9.40
CA TYR A 99 5.26 27.09 -7.97
C TYR A 99 5.02 25.64 -7.54
N ILE A 100 6.00 25.10 -6.80
CA ILE A 100 5.94 23.79 -6.15
C ILE A 100 6.44 24.00 -4.72
N THR A 101 5.55 23.86 -3.74
CA THR A 101 5.85 24.29 -2.37
C THR A 101 5.56 23.23 -1.32
N LYS A 102 4.53 22.39 -1.51
CA LYS A 102 4.13 21.36 -0.55
C LYS A 102 3.46 20.17 -1.23
N PRO A 103 3.48 18.98 -0.61
CA PRO A 103 2.70 17.83 -1.06
C PRO A 103 1.20 18.12 -1.02
N GLU A 104 0.49 17.53 -1.97
CA GLU A 104 -0.95 17.69 -2.16
C GLU A 104 -1.76 16.92 -1.12
N LYS A 105 -3.05 17.27 -1.04
CA LYS A 105 -3.97 16.65 -0.06
C LYS A 105 -4.15 15.16 -0.34
N TRP A 106 -4.34 14.76 -1.60
CA TRP A 106 -4.64 13.37 -1.96
C TRP A 106 -3.58 12.39 -1.44
N ILE A 107 -2.28 12.72 -1.53
CA ILE A 107 -1.23 11.78 -1.07
C ILE A 107 -1.17 11.69 0.45
N LYS A 108 -1.54 12.76 1.15
CA LYS A 108 -1.65 12.76 2.62
C LYS A 108 -2.82 11.88 3.05
N ASP A 109 -3.96 12.02 2.39
CA ASP A 109 -5.15 11.21 2.63
C ASP A 109 -4.86 9.73 2.37
N VAL A 110 -4.14 9.40 1.30
CA VAL A 110 -3.66 8.03 1.01
C VAL A 110 -2.76 7.50 2.14
N CYS A 111 -1.80 8.29 2.63
CA CYS A 111 -0.91 7.85 3.72
C CYS A 111 -1.68 7.58 5.02
N GLU A 112 -2.63 8.45 5.36
CA GLU A 112 -3.45 8.29 6.56
C GLU A 112 -4.36 7.06 6.47
N ASP A 113 -5.02 6.88 5.32
CA ASP A 113 -5.85 5.71 5.04
C ASP A 113 -5.06 4.39 5.12
N LEU A 114 -3.82 4.37 4.59
CA LEU A 114 -2.93 3.21 4.71
C LEU A 114 -2.51 2.94 6.15
N LYS A 115 -2.18 3.99 6.90
CA LYS A 115 -1.83 3.86 8.32
C LYS A 115 -2.95 3.20 9.11
N ASN A 116 -4.19 3.64 8.88
CA ASN A 116 -5.37 3.15 9.59
C ASN A 116 -5.79 1.75 9.13
N THR A 117 -5.72 1.47 7.82
CA THR A 117 -6.10 0.15 7.28
C THR A 117 -5.13 -0.94 7.70
N PHE A 118 -3.83 -0.69 7.59
CA PHE A 118 -2.80 -1.68 7.86
C PHE A 118 -2.29 -1.68 9.29
N ASP A 119 -2.87 -0.87 10.19
CA ASP A 119 -2.45 -0.77 11.59
C ASP A 119 -0.92 -0.82 11.74
N LEU A 120 -0.23 0.16 11.14
CA LEU A 120 1.23 0.15 10.98
C LEU A 120 2.02 0.27 12.30
N GLU A 121 1.33 0.18 13.43
CA GLU A 121 1.91 0.06 14.77
C GLU A 121 2.03 -1.41 15.22
N LYS A 122 1.60 -2.38 14.38
CA LYS A 122 1.62 -3.82 14.67
C LYS A 122 2.44 -4.61 13.65
N ASP A 123 3.48 -5.32 14.13
CA ASP A 123 4.44 -6.04 13.28
C ASP A 123 3.85 -6.95 12.18
N PRO A 124 2.83 -7.80 12.44
CA PRO A 124 2.31 -8.68 11.39
C PRO A 124 1.71 -7.91 10.20
N CYS A 125 1.08 -6.78 10.49
CA CYS A 125 0.42 -5.96 9.49
C CYS A 125 1.42 -5.09 8.70
N ILE A 126 2.58 -4.75 9.29
CA ILE A 126 3.69 -4.09 8.60
C ILE A 126 4.23 -4.96 7.46
N LEU A 127 4.34 -6.28 7.67
CA LEU A 127 4.79 -7.21 6.62
C LEU A 127 3.79 -7.24 5.45
N LEU A 128 2.50 -7.27 5.76
CA LEU A 128 1.47 -7.23 4.73
C LEU A 128 1.48 -5.89 3.96
N PHE A 129 1.68 -4.77 4.67
CA PHE A 129 1.85 -3.45 4.06
C PHE A 129 3.06 -3.39 3.13
N ARG A 130 4.18 -4.04 3.48
CA ARG A 130 5.37 -4.11 2.61
C ARG A 130 5.04 -4.74 1.25
N GLU A 131 4.31 -5.85 1.26
CA GLU A 131 3.91 -6.54 0.03
C GLU A 131 2.87 -5.74 -0.75
N PHE A 132 1.94 -5.10 -0.05
CA PHE A 132 0.96 -4.20 -0.66
C PHE A 132 1.63 -2.99 -1.33
N ASN A 133 2.68 -2.42 -0.73
CA ASN A 133 3.42 -1.28 -1.25
C ASN A 133 3.93 -1.54 -2.68
N GLU A 134 4.39 -2.75 -3.00
CA GLU A 134 4.81 -3.09 -4.36
C GLU A 134 3.69 -2.99 -5.38
N VAL A 135 2.48 -3.41 -5.00
CA VAL A 135 1.27 -3.32 -5.83
C VAL A 135 0.85 -1.87 -5.98
N LEU A 136 0.86 -1.10 -4.89
CA LEU A 136 0.50 0.31 -4.89
C LEU A 136 1.45 1.17 -5.74
N LEU A 137 2.74 0.89 -5.75
CA LEU A 137 3.68 1.62 -6.61
C LEU A 137 3.41 1.39 -8.10
N LYS A 138 3.07 0.16 -8.49
CA LYS A 138 2.64 -0.15 -9.87
C LYS A 138 1.34 0.56 -10.21
N GLU A 139 0.43 0.63 -9.24
CA GLU A 139 -0.83 1.34 -9.39
C GLU A 139 -0.62 2.85 -9.62
N PHE A 140 0.24 3.50 -8.83
CA PHE A 140 0.58 4.91 -9.07
C PHE A 140 1.14 5.13 -10.47
N GLN A 141 2.01 4.26 -10.96
CA GLN A 141 2.50 4.33 -12.33
C GLN A 141 1.36 4.21 -13.34
N SER A 142 0.43 3.26 -13.13
CA SER A 142 -0.74 3.05 -13.98
C SER A 142 -1.68 4.25 -14.02
N ILE A 143 -1.88 4.93 -12.90
CA ILE A 143 -2.77 6.10 -12.81
C ILE A 143 -2.16 7.29 -13.56
N PHE A 144 -0.88 7.55 -13.35
CA PHE A 144 -0.30 8.84 -13.74
C PHE A 144 0.52 8.80 -15.02
N ILE A 145 1.23 7.72 -15.33
CA ILE A 145 2.13 7.67 -16.49
C ILE A 145 1.34 7.33 -17.75
N SER A 146 1.24 8.31 -18.66
CA SER A 146 0.72 8.08 -20.02
C SER A 146 1.81 7.60 -20.96
N LYS A 147 1.48 6.65 -21.85
CA LYS A 147 2.38 6.20 -22.92
C LYS A 147 2.66 7.28 -23.97
N ASN A 148 1.75 8.25 -24.12
CA ASN A 148 1.75 9.18 -25.25
C ASN A 148 2.08 10.62 -24.85
N ARG A 149 2.22 10.92 -23.56
CA ARG A 149 2.39 12.29 -23.06
C ARG A 149 3.37 12.32 -21.90
N LYS A 150 4.31 13.26 -21.94
CA LYS A 150 5.22 13.56 -20.82
C LYS A 150 4.65 14.65 -19.94
N PHE A 151 4.95 14.58 -18.65
CA PHE A 151 4.63 15.64 -17.70
C PHE A 151 5.40 16.92 -18.05
N ASN A 152 4.79 18.07 -17.78
CA ASN A 152 5.47 19.36 -17.81
C ASN A 152 5.95 19.71 -16.39
N SER A 153 6.16 20.98 -16.08
CA SER A 153 6.70 21.37 -14.77
C SER A 153 5.83 20.94 -13.58
N CYS A 154 4.52 20.71 -13.75
CA CYS A 154 3.66 20.11 -12.72
C CYS A 154 4.06 18.67 -12.36
N GLY A 155 4.72 17.92 -13.24
CA GLY A 155 5.25 16.59 -12.92
C GLY A 155 6.23 16.58 -11.75
N ASN A 156 6.90 17.70 -11.48
CA ASN A 156 7.77 17.84 -10.31
C ASN A 156 6.97 17.91 -8.99
N LEU A 157 5.72 18.41 -9.01
CA LEU A 157 4.81 18.36 -7.86
C LEU A 157 4.37 16.92 -7.59
N LEU A 158 4.08 16.16 -8.64
CA LEU A 158 3.80 14.73 -8.52
C LEU A 158 4.99 13.97 -7.91
N LEU A 159 6.22 14.29 -8.34
CA LEU A 159 7.43 13.75 -7.71
C LEU A 159 7.56 14.12 -6.23
N LEU A 160 7.21 15.35 -5.86
CA LEU A 160 7.18 15.80 -4.47
C LEU A 160 6.18 14.99 -3.62
N ASN A 161 5.00 14.69 -4.17
CA ASN A 161 4.02 13.82 -3.52
C ASN A 161 4.60 12.43 -3.25
N PHE A 162 5.29 11.85 -4.23
CA PHE A 162 5.90 10.53 -4.04
C PHE A 162 7.09 10.52 -3.09
N ILE A 163 7.84 11.62 -2.98
CA ILE A 163 8.85 11.77 -1.92
C ILE A 163 8.17 11.85 -0.53
N PHE A 164 7.02 12.51 -0.42
CA PHE A 164 6.23 12.48 0.81
C PHE A 164 5.81 11.05 1.17
N TYR A 165 5.30 10.29 0.19
CA TYR A 165 4.94 8.88 0.37
C TYR A 165 6.13 8.01 0.78
N GLU A 166 7.28 8.15 0.10
CA GLU A 166 8.53 7.46 0.46
C GLU A 166 8.89 7.71 1.93
N ASN A 167 8.84 8.97 2.38
CA ASN A 167 9.15 9.34 3.76
C ASN A 167 8.14 8.77 4.77
N PHE A 168 6.87 8.60 4.36
CA PHE A 168 5.87 7.93 5.17
C PHE A 168 6.17 6.43 5.27
N ALA A 169 6.30 5.74 4.13
CA ALA A 169 6.48 4.29 4.07
C ALA A 169 7.78 3.83 4.75
N LYS A 170 8.88 4.58 4.56
CA LYS A 170 10.19 4.27 5.19
C LYS A 170 10.19 4.33 6.73
N LYS A 171 9.15 4.87 7.36
CA LYS A 171 8.98 4.78 8.82
C LYS A 171 8.63 3.36 9.28
N PHE A 172 8.06 2.55 8.39
CA PHE A 172 7.50 1.24 8.72
C PHE A 172 8.20 0.11 7.97
N ILE A 173 8.65 0.35 6.74
CA ILE A 173 9.24 -0.70 5.89
C ILE A 173 10.60 -0.29 5.32
N ALA A 174 11.52 -1.26 5.24
CA ALA A 174 12.73 -1.14 4.46
C ALA A 174 12.40 -1.46 2.99
N PHE A 175 12.30 -0.43 2.15
CA PHE A 175 11.96 -0.55 0.74
C PHE A 175 12.75 0.45 -0.10
N ASP A 176 13.18 0.02 -1.29
CA ASP A 176 13.89 0.86 -2.25
C ASP A 176 12.91 1.55 -3.22
N PHE A 177 12.80 2.86 -3.10
CA PHE A 177 11.94 3.69 -3.93
C PHE A 177 12.66 4.27 -5.16
N ASP A 178 13.98 4.05 -5.31
CA ASP A 178 14.76 4.73 -6.35
C ASP A 178 14.26 4.40 -7.75
N THR A 179 14.00 3.11 -8.03
CA THR A 179 13.49 2.69 -9.34
C THR A 179 12.13 3.33 -9.65
N PHE A 180 11.26 3.39 -8.64
CA PHE A 180 9.96 4.02 -8.76
C PHE A 180 10.08 5.54 -9.02
N LEU A 181 10.84 6.26 -8.21
CA LEU A 181 11.03 7.71 -8.37
C LEU A 181 11.71 8.07 -9.70
N LYS A 182 12.72 7.28 -10.13
CA LYS A 182 13.39 7.46 -11.43
C LYS A 182 12.42 7.27 -12.59
N SER A 183 11.49 6.31 -12.49
CA SER A 183 10.48 6.12 -13.53
C SER A 183 9.62 7.37 -13.74
N PHE A 184 9.20 8.04 -12.67
CA PHE A 184 8.44 9.28 -12.76
C PHE A 184 9.29 10.45 -13.26
N LEU A 185 10.53 10.58 -12.78
CA LEU A 185 11.44 11.64 -13.23
C LEU A 185 11.70 11.55 -14.74
N SER A 186 11.87 10.34 -15.27
CA SER A 186 12.10 10.11 -16.72
C SER A 186 10.90 10.49 -17.62
N ASN A 187 9.70 10.58 -17.02
CA ASN A 187 8.46 10.96 -17.69
C ASN A 187 8.17 12.46 -17.63
N ILE A 188 9.04 13.27 -17.01
CA ILE A 188 8.97 14.74 -17.07
C ILE A 188 9.76 15.23 -18.30
N ASP A 189 9.28 16.29 -18.98
CA ASP A 189 10.08 16.98 -20.00
C ASP A 189 11.43 17.39 -19.40
N SER A 190 12.53 16.96 -20.02
CA SER A 190 13.89 17.14 -19.49
C SER A 190 14.29 18.60 -19.32
N ARG A 191 13.66 19.53 -20.05
CA ARG A 191 13.88 20.97 -19.92
C ARG A 191 13.16 21.58 -18.71
N LYS A 192 12.16 20.86 -18.18
CA LYS A 192 11.29 21.26 -17.06
C LYS A 192 11.56 20.47 -15.78
N ALA A 193 12.25 19.33 -15.89
CA ALA A 193 12.56 18.46 -14.76
C ALA A 193 13.52 19.14 -13.77
N LEU A 194 13.15 19.13 -12.50
CA LEU A 194 14.05 19.48 -11.40
C LEU A 194 14.89 18.26 -11.02
N THR A 195 16.08 18.52 -10.49
CA THR A 195 16.91 17.42 -9.93
C THR A 195 16.24 16.86 -8.67
N MET A 196 16.46 15.57 -8.40
CA MET A 196 15.97 14.93 -7.17
C MET A 196 16.40 15.69 -5.91
N GLU A 197 17.63 16.20 -5.89
CA GLU A 197 18.16 17.00 -4.79
C GLU A 197 17.33 18.27 -4.56
N LYS A 198 16.96 18.99 -5.62
CA LYS A 198 16.12 20.19 -5.52
C LYS A 198 14.74 19.86 -4.96
N ILE A 199 14.11 18.77 -5.41
CA ILE A 199 12.77 18.38 -4.94
C ILE A 199 12.82 17.94 -3.48
N ARG A 200 13.85 17.19 -3.07
CA ARG A 200 14.06 16.83 -1.64
C ARG A 200 14.30 18.07 -0.77
N LYS A 201 15.01 19.09 -1.26
CA LYS A 201 15.16 20.38 -0.55
C LYS A 201 13.82 21.09 -0.35
N ILE A 202 12.94 21.10 -1.37
CA ILE A 202 11.58 21.66 -1.25
C ILE A 202 10.80 20.91 -0.15
N PHE A 203 10.87 19.58 -0.15
CA PHE A 203 10.22 18.75 0.87
C PHE A 203 10.70 19.07 2.30
N ILE A 204 12.02 19.16 2.50
CA ILE A 204 12.61 19.48 3.82
C ILE A 204 12.15 20.87 4.30
N ASN A 205 12.18 21.86 3.41
CA ASN A 205 11.73 23.22 3.74
C ASN A 205 10.24 23.28 4.09
N HIS A 206 9.41 22.39 3.54
CA HIS A 206 8.01 22.29 3.94
C HIS A 206 7.85 21.65 5.33
N LYS A 207 8.63 20.61 5.65
CA LYS A 207 8.54 19.90 6.94
C LYS A 207 8.91 20.78 8.14
N ASN A 208 9.76 21.78 7.93
CA ASN A 208 10.23 22.70 8.98
C ASN A 208 9.34 23.94 9.18
N LYS A 209 8.19 24.01 8.49
CA LYS A 209 7.18 25.08 8.63
C LYS A 209 5.95 24.54 9.34
#